data_AF-A0A6M3XQL5-F1
#
_entry.id   AF-A0A6M3XQL5-F1
#
_cell.length_a   1.000
_cell.length_b   1.000
_cell.length_c   1.000
_cell.angle_alpha   90.00
_cell.angle_beta   90.00
_cell.angle_gamma   90.00
#
_symmetry.space_group_name_H-M   'P 1'
#
loop_
_entity.id
_entity.type
_entity.pdbx_description
1 polymer ?
#
loop_
_entity_poly.entity_id
_entity_poly.type
_entity_poly.pdbx_seq_one_letter_code
_entity_poly.pdbx_strand_id
1 'polypeptide(L)'
;MTLPLDQAAEKYFTPPDEEQVAERNEKFDRMARFSGMPLATSETLLLMKFLPGPGTKTAYAAALAFVGEPEHHFLTFVGEPGRGKTHLALGIGWHWLAQDKGTVKYWQVSELLDAMRAEFDKPPETETGAPLPGQFELAKGVSLLILDDLGVEKTSEWVAD
;
A
#
# COMPACT_ATOMS: atom_id res chain seq x y z
N MET A 1 19.32 -45.09 -0.88
CA MET A 1 17.88 -45.37 -0.71
C MET A 1 17.20 -44.03 -0.54
N THR A 2 16.76 -43.41 -1.65
CA THR A 2 16.13 -42.09 -1.68
C THR A 2 14.67 -42.23 -1.26
N LEU A 3 14.26 -41.52 -0.21
CA LEU A 3 12.86 -41.44 0.21
C LEU A 3 12.03 -40.79 -0.91
N PRO A 4 10.81 -41.26 -1.18
CA PRO A 4 9.93 -40.64 -2.16
C PRO A 4 9.56 -39.21 -1.73
N LEU A 5 9.43 -38.30 -2.70
CA LEU A 5 9.24 -36.86 -2.50
C LEU A 5 7.98 -36.49 -1.68
N ASP A 6 6.99 -37.38 -1.64
CA ASP A 6 5.73 -37.20 -0.92
C ASP A 6 5.91 -37.27 0.61
N GLN A 7 6.75 -38.19 1.10
CA GLN A 7 7.02 -38.38 2.53
C GLN A 7 8.01 -37.35 3.10
N ALA A 8 8.75 -36.64 2.24
CA ALA A 8 9.65 -35.57 2.66
C ALA A 8 8.90 -34.27 2.98
N ALA A 9 7.78 -33.99 2.32
CA ALA A 9 7.03 -32.74 2.47
C ALA A 9 6.28 -32.65 3.83
N GLU A 10 5.70 -33.76 4.31
CA GLU A 10 4.99 -33.80 5.59
C GLU A 10 5.90 -33.64 6.81
N LYS A 11 7.20 -33.97 6.70
CA LYS A 11 8.14 -33.90 7.83
C LYS A 11 8.60 -32.47 8.16
N TYR A 12 8.42 -31.52 7.24
CA TYR A 12 8.90 -30.15 7.39
C TYR A 12 7.78 -29.09 7.37
N PHE A 13 6.52 -29.48 7.16
CA PHE A 13 5.38 -28.56 7.22
C PHE A 13 4.73 -28.65 8.60
N THR A 14 5.21 -27.82 9.53
CA THR A 14 4.49 -27.57 10.78
C THR A 14 3.58 -26.36 10.52
N PRO A 15 2.24 -26.50 10.56
CA PRO A 15 1.36 -25.35 10.45
C PRO A 15 1.68 -24.36 11.58
N PRO A 16 1.60 -23.04 11.32
CA PRO A 16 1.82 -22.05 12.37
C PRO A 16 0.87 -22.32 13.53
N ASP A 17 1.37 -22.15 14.76
CA ASP A 17 0.53 -22.30 15.94
C ASP A 17 -0.60 -21.23 15.96
N GLU A 18 -1.69 -21.52 16.67
CA GLU A 18 -2.86 -20.63 16.72
C GLU A 18 -2.52 -19.25 17.28
N GLU A 19 -1.54 -19.17 18.18
CA GLU A 19 -1.07 -17.94 18.81
C GLU A 19 -0.37 -17.02 17.79
N GLN A 20 0.56 -17.55 16.99
CA GLN A 20 1.23 -16.86 15.89
C GLN A 20 0.23 -16.36 14.85
N VAL A 21 -0.81 -17.15 14.55
CA VAL A 21 -1.87 -16.72 13.63
C VAL A 21 -2.65 -15.54 14.22
N ALA A 22 -3.00 -15.60 15.50
CA ALA A 22 -3.69 -14.51 16.19
C ALA A 22 -2.85 -13.23 16.23
N GLU A 23 -1.58 -13.32 16.64
CA GLU A 23 -0.65 -12.18 16.67
C GLU A 23 -0.47 -11.54 15.30
N ARG A 24 -0.33 -12.36 14.25
CA ARG A 24 -0.21 -11.88 12.87
C ARG A 24 -1.48 -11.14 12.43
N ASN A 25 -2.65 -11.65 12.76
CA ASN A 25 -3.93 -11.02 12.41
C ASN A 25 -4.11 -9.70 13.16
N GLU A 26 -3.80 -9.65 14.47
CA GLU A 26 -3.86 -8.41 15.25
C GLU A 26 -2.88 -7.35 14.73
N LYS A 27 -1.66 -7.78 14.36
CA LYS A 27 -0.68 -6.90 13.73
C LYS A 27 -1.18 -6.36 12.40
N PHE A 28 -1.72 -7.22 11.55
CA PHE A 28 -2.31 -6.83 10.27
C PHE A 28 -3.43 -5.80 10.47
N ASP A 29 -4.39 -6.07 11.35
CA ASP A 29 -5.51 -5.18 11.65
C ASP A 29 -5.05 -3.81 12.15
N ARG A 30 -4.05 -3.81 13.03
CA ARG A 30 -3.43 -2.57 13.52
C ARG A 30 -2.83 -1.78 12.35
N MET A 31 -1.99 -2.42 11.53
CA MET A 31 -1.31 -1.73 10.42
C MET A 31 -2.29 -1.25 9.35
N ALA A 32 -3.31 -2.05 9.03
CA ALA A 32 -4.38 -1.66 8.11
C ALA A 32 -5.09 -0.39 8.57
N ARG A 33 -5.46 -0.29 9.86
CA ARG A 33 -6.12 0.91 10.42
C ARG A 33 -5.26 2.17 10.32
N PHE A 34 -3.94 2.06 10.51
CA PHE A 34 -3.05 3.22 10.43
C PHE A 34 -2.60 3.57 8.99
N SER A 35 -2.83 2.67 8.04
CA SER A 35 -2.38 2.86 6.66
C SER A 35 -3.12 3.95 5.89
N GLY A 36 -4.32 4.33 6.32
CA GLY A 36 -5.21 5.20 5.54
C GLY A 36 -5.82 4.51 4.32
N MET A 37 -5.53 3.22 4.09
CA MET A 37 -6.16 2.47 3.00
C MET A 37 -7.65 2.22 3.30
N PRO A 38 -8.53 2.25 2.29
CA PRO A 38 -9.96 2.01 2.51
C PRO A 38 -10.22 0.57 2.98
N LEU A 39 -10.48 0.35 4.27
CA LEU A 39 -10.58 -0.98 4.87
C LEU A 39 -11.60 -1.90 4.18
N ALA A 40 -12.68 -1.35 3.62
CA ALA A 40 -13.68 -2.10 2.86
C ALA A 40 -13.10 -2.78 1.59
N THR A 41 -11.89 -2.41 1.19
CA THR A 41 -11.21 -2.95 0.01
C THR A 41 -10.23 -4.08 0.33
N SER A 42 -10.00 -4.39 1.61
CA SER A 42 -9.02 -5.39 2.08
C SER A 42 -9.26 -6.79 1.55
N GLU A 43 -10.51 -7.11 1.20
CA GLU A 43 -10.85 -8.39 0.62
C GLU A 43 -11.15 -8.32 -0.88
N THR A 44 -11.37 -7.14 -1.45
CA THR A 44 -11.89 -6.99 -2.82
C THR A 44 -10.84 -6.52 -3.80
N LEU A 45 -10.03 -5.51 -3.45
CA LEU A 45 -9.00 -4.92 -4.32
C LEU A 45 -7.64 -5.58 -4.08
N LEU A 46 -7.60 -6.89 -4.23
CA LEU A 46 -6.39 -7.71 -4.07
C LEU A 46 -5.75 -7.99 -5.42
N LEU A 47 -4.41 -8.05 -5.49
CA LEU A 47 -3.71 -8.39 -6.74
C LEU A 47 -4.23 -9.69 -7.35
N MET A 48 -4.40 -10.72 -6.53
CA MET A 48 -4.94 -12.02 -6.94
C MET A 48 -6.39 -12.00 -7.43
N LYS A 49 -7.16 -10.95 -7.12
CA LYS A 49 -8.52 -10.74 -7.61
C LYS A 49 -8.58 -9.84 -8.84
N PHE A 50 -7.45 -9.31 -9.29
CA PHE A 50 -7.37 -8.51 -10.52
C PHE A 50 -7.47 -9.41 -11.75
N LEU A 51 -8.33 -9.04 -12.70
CA LEU A 51 -8.48 -9.76 -13.97
C LEU A 51 -7.81 -8.98 -15.10
N PRO A 52 -6.59 -9.36 -15.54
CA PRO A 52 -5.85 -8.60 -16.54
C PRO A 52 -6.44 -8.79 -17.95
N GLY A 53 -6.89 -7.70 -18.56
CA GLY A 53 -7.28 -7.62 -19.97
C GLY A 53 -6.09 -7.26 -20.88
N PRO A 54 -6.26 -7.26 -22.22
CA PRO A 54 -5.17 -7.00 -23.16
C PRO A 54 -4.36 -5.73 -22.87
N GLY A 55 -5.02 -4.65 -22.42
CA GLY A 55 -4.37 -3.38 -22.09
C GLY A 55 -3.83 -3.26 -20.65
N THR A 56 -4.07 -4.24 -19.77
CA THR A 56 -3.67 -4.18 -18.34
C THR A 56 -2.71 -5.30 -17.93
N LYS A 57 -2.42 -6.25 -18.83
CA LYS A 57 -1.46 -7.35 -18.60
C LYS A 57 -0.09 -6.83 -18.13
N THR A 58 0.46 -5.83 -18.82
CA THR A 58 1.77 -5.26 -18.48
C THR A 58 1.75 -4.60 -17.10
N ALA A 59 0.71 -3.82 -16.79
CA ALA A 59 0.57 -3.17 -15.49
C ALA A 59 0.42 -4.19 -14.35
N TYR A 60 -0.37 -5.25 -14.56
CA TYR A 60 -0.51 -6.32 -13.59
C TYR A 60 0.79 -7.09 -13.37
N ALA A 61 1.52 -7.43 -14.44
CA ALA A 61 2.82 -8.08 -14.34
C ALA A 61 3.84 -7.20 -13.58
N ALA A 62 3.86 -5.89 -13.86
CA ALA A 62 4.68 -4.93 -13.12
C ALA A 62 4.32 -4.88 -11.63
N ALA A 63 3.03 -4.90 -11.29
CA ALA A 63 2.56 -4.94 -9.91
C ALA A 63 3.04 -6.21 -9.17
N LEU A 64 2.96 -7.38 -9.82
CA LEU A 64 3.44 -8.64 -9.26
C LEU A 64 4.96 -8.63 -9.06
N ALA A 65 5.72 -8.10 -10.04
CA ALA A 65 7.17 -7.95 -9.91
C ALA A 65 7.53 -7.01 -8.75
N PHE A 66 6.82 -5.89 -8.60
CA PHE A 66 7.06 -4.90 -7.57
C PHE A 66 6.84 -5.45 -6.15
N VAL A 67 5.81 -6.30 -5.93
CA VAL A 67 5.59 -6.92 -4.62
C VAL A 67 6.49 -8.14 -4.36
N GLY A 68 7.11 -8.73 -5.37
CA GLY A 68 8.05 -9.84 -5.23
C GLY A 68 9.44 -9.35 -4.85
N GLU A 69 10.24 -9.10 -5.88
CA GLU A 69 11.60 -8.54 -5.83
C GLU A 69 11.65 -7.32 -6.75
N PRO A 70 11.39 -6.11 -6.23
CA PRO A 70 11.32 -4.92 -7.08
C PRO A 70 12.72 -4.54 -7.60
N GLU A 71 12.86 -4.46 -8.92
CA GLU A 71 14.06 -3.90 -9.57
C GLU A 71 14.18 -2.37 -9.38
N HIS A 72 13.06 -1.71 -9.03
CA HIS A 72 12.94 -0.26 -8.95
C HIS A 72 12.26 0.17 -7.65
N HIS A 73 12.60 1.37 -7.18
CA HIS A 73 12.06 1.92 -5.93
C HIS A 73 10.63 2.48 -6.05
N PHE A 74 10.13 2.68 -7.27
CA PHE A 74 8.79 3.23 -7.51
C PHE A 74 8.15 2.58 -8.74
N LEU A 75 6.82 2.64 -8.78
CA LEU A 75 5.98 2.18 -9.88
C LEU A 75 4.83 3.16 -10.08
N THR A 76 4.62 3.57 -11.33
CA THR A 76 3.56 4.51 -11.69
C THR A 76 2.60 3.85 -12.68
N PHE A 77 1.31 3.87 -12.36
CA PHE A 77 0.26 3.44 -13.27
C PHE A 77 -0.35 4.63 -14.00
N VAL A 78 -0.26 4.63 -15.33
CA VAL A 78 -0.82 5.69 -16.18
C VAL A 78 -1.83 5.09 -17.15
N GLY A 79 -2.97 5.75 -17.32
CA GLY A 79 -4.00 5.33 -18.25
C GLY A 79 -5.36 5.93 -17.92
N GLU A 80 -6.33 5.67 -18.78
CA GLU A 80 -7.71 6.16 -18.63
C GLU A 80 -8.36 5.73 -17.30
N PRO A 81 -9.34 6.49 -16.79
CA PRO A 81 -10.21 6.06 -15.70
C PRO A 81 -10.85 4.69 -15.97
N GLY A 82 -11.14 3.93 -14.91
CA GLY A 82 -11.82 2.64 -15.03
C GLY A 82 -10.95 1.46 -15.50
N ARG A 83 -9.64 1.65 -15.72
CA ARG A 83 -8.71 0.56 -16.10
C ARG A 83 -8.09 -0.21 -14.91
N GLY A 84 -8.52 0.09 -13.69
CA GLY A 84 -8.09 -0.63 -12.48
C GLY A 84 -6.75 -0.16 -11.88
N LYS A 85 -6.32 1.08 -12.12
CA LYS A 85 -5.11 1.66 -11.50
C LYS A 85 -5.17 1.62 -9.98
N THR A 86 -6.26 2.13 -9.41
CA THR A 86 -6.55 2.09 -7.96
C THR A 86 -6.62 0.67 -7.42
N HIS A 87 -7.19 -0.28 -8.18
CA HIS A 87 -7.16 -1.71 -7.80
C HIS A 87 -5.73 -2.21 -7.65
N LEU A 88 -4.89 -1.98 -8.66
CA LEU A 88 -3.50 -2.43 -8.64
C LEU A 88 -2.72 -1.77 -7.49
N ALA A 89 -2.88 -0.47 -7.30
CA ALA A 89 -2.23 0.27 -6.23
C ALA A 89 -2.63 -0.25 -4.83
N LEU A 90 -3.93 -0.37 -4.55
CA LEU A 90 -4.42 -0.90 -3.29
C LEU A 90 -4.06 -2.38 -3.11
N GLY A 91 -4.05 -3.16 -4.19
CA GLY A 91 -3.62 -4.56 -4.18
C GLY A 91 -2.17 -4.72 -3.75
N ILE A 92 -1.27 -3.84 -4.21
CA ILE A 92 0.12 -3.78 -3.74
C ILE A 92 0.15 -3.50 -2.24
N GLY A 93 -0.59 -2.49 -1.77
CA GLY A 93 -0.66 -2.14 -0.35
C GLY A 93 -1.16 -3.28 0.53
N TRP A 94 -2.25 -3.95 0.13
CA TRP A 94 -2.79 -5.08 0.89
C TRP A 94 -1.84 -6.26 0.92
N HIS A 95 -1.18 -6.54 -0.21
CA HIS A 95 -0.15 -7.57 -0.25
C HIS A 95 1.03 -7.22 0.66
N TRP A 96 1.47 -5.96 0.69
CA TRP A 96 2.56 -5.49 1.53
C TRP A 96 2.28 -5.72 3.03
N LEU A 97 1.06 -5.38 3.47
CA LEU A 97 0.61 -5.61 4.84
C LEU A 97 0.47 -7.10 5.16
N ALA A 98 -0.12 -7.88 4.25
CA ALA A 98 -0.33 -9.31 4.45
C ALA A 98 0.97 -10.12 4.51
N GLN A 99 2.03 -9.65 3.85
CA GLN A 99 3.36 -10.26 3.87
C GLN A 99 4.29 -9.65 4.94
N ASP A 100 3.76 -8.79 5.82
CA ASP A 100 4.51 -8.13 6.89
C ASP A 100 5.77 -7.37 6.40
N LYS A 101 5.69 -6.77 5.21
CA LYS A 101 6.80 -6.04 4.58
C LYS A 101 7.02 -4.63 5.14
N GLY A 102 6.32 -4.27 6.21
CA GLY A 102 6.39 -2.96 6.86
C GLY A 102 5.16 -2.09 6.64
N THR A 103 5.27 -0.81 6.97
CA THR A 103 4.14 0.13 7.02
C THR A 103 3.77 0.63 5.63
N VAL A 104 2.46 0.77 5.40
CA VAL A 104 1.90 1.35 4.18
C VAL A 104 1.21 2.66 4.55
N LYS A 105 1.31 3.66 3.68
CA LYS A 105 0.45 4.85 3.74
C LYS A 105 -0.22 5.08 2.40
N TYR A 106 -1.53 5.31 2.42
CA TYR A 106 -2.32 5.68 1.25
C TYR A 106 -2.81 7.12 1.41
N TRP A 107 -2.73 7.87 0.32
CA TRP A 107 -3.32 9.20 0.20
C TRP A 107 -3.93 9.39 -1.18
N GLN A 108 -5.12 9.98 -1.20
CA GLN A 108 -5.58 10.75 -2.34
C GLN A 108 -4.68 11.99 -2.46
N VAL A 109 -4.16 12.28 -3.65
CA VAL A 109 -3.17 13.35 -3.81
C VAL A 109 -3.75 14.71 -3.42
N SER A 110 -5.00 14.98 -3.79
CA SER A 110 -5.72 16.20 -3.38
C SER A 110 -5.76 16.39 -1.87
N GLU A 111 -6.11 15.34 -1.12
CA GLU A 111 -6.14 15.36 0.35
C GLU A 111 -4.76 15.59 0.95
N LEU A 112 -3.71 14.99 0.36
CA LEU A 112 -2.33 15.22 0.81
C LEU A 112 -1.91 16.68 0.59
N LEU A 113 -2.21 17.25 -0.57
CA LEU A 113 -1.88 18.65 -0.87
C LEU A 113 -2.63 19.61 0.05
N ASP A 114 -3.90 19.35 0.34
CA ASP A 114 -4.69 20.16 1.27
C ASP A 114 -4.17 20.05 2.70
N ALA A 115 -3.79 18.85 3.15
CA ALA A 115 -3.14 18.66 4.45
C ALA A 115 -1.81 19.42 4.54
N MET A 116 -0.98 19.35 3.50
CA MET A 116 0.29 20.07 3.45
C MET A 116 0.08 21.59 3.52
N ARG A 117 -0.91 22.14 2.80
CA ARG A 117 -1.27 23.57 2.86
C ARG A 117 -1.65 24.00 4.27
N ALA A 118 -2.53 23.23 4.93
CA ALA A 118 -2.95 23.53 6.29
C ALA A 118 -1.78 23.51 7.28
N GLU A 119 -0.82 22.58 7.10
CA GLU A 119 0.36 22.47 7.96
C GLU A 119 1.38 23.60 7.74
N PHE A 120 1.47 24.14 6.51
CA PHE A 120 2.27 25.33 6.25
C PHE A 120 1.70 26.58 6.96
N ASP A 121 0.38 26.72 6.98
CA ASP A 121 -0.28 27.86 7.64
C ASP A 121 -0.28 27.73 9.17
N LYS A 122 -0.50 26.51 9.67
CA LYS A 122 -0.50 26.21 11.10
C LYS A 122 0.21 24.87 11.37
N PRO A 123 1.50 24.89 11.75
CA PRO A 123 2.23 23.69 12.10
C PRO A 123 1.53 22.94 13.25
N PRO A 124 1.48 21.61 13.20
CA PRO A 124 0.87 20.83 14.27
C PRO A 124 1.70 20.95 15.56
N GLU A 125 1.02 21.19 16.66
CA GLU A 125 1.61 21.37 17.98
C GLU A 125 0.76 20.67 19.05
N THR A 126 1.41 20.24 20.14
CA THR A 126 0.76 19.71 21.34
C THR A 126 -0.03 20.80 22.05
N GLU A 127 -0.90 20.43 23.01
CA GLU A 127 -1.60 21.39 23.88
C GLU A 127 -0.63 22.32 24.65
N THR A 128 0.61 21.87 24.85
CA THR A 128 1.68 22.62 25.51
C THR A 128 2.51 23.48 24.53
N GLY A 129 2.17 23.52 23.24
CA GLY A 129 2.87 24.29 22.20
C GLY A 129 4.17 23.64 21.69
N ALA A 130 4.43 22.38 22.02
CA ALA A 130 5.57 21.65 21.48
C ALA A 130 5.27 21.14 20.06
N PRO A 131 6.21 21.24 19.10
CA PRO A 131 5.99 20.86 17.71
C PRO A 131 5.73 19.35 17.56
N LEU A 132 4.78 18.99 16.72
CA LEU A 132 4.47 17.62 16.33
C LEU A 132 4.85 17.38 14.86
N PRO A 133 5.12 16.12 14.45
CA PRO A 133 5.33 15.79 13.04
C PRO A 133 4.04 16.03 12.25
N GLY A 134 4.16 16.75 11.13
CA GLY A 134 3.08 16.86 10.14
C GLY A 134 2.85 15.58 9.35
N GLN A 135 1.74 15.51 8.63
CA GLN A 135 1.36 14.41 7.73
C GLN A 135 2.44 14.15 6.68
N PHE A 136 3.11 15.20 6.20
CA PHE A 136 4.23 15.05 5.27
C PHE A 136 5.42 14.30 5.91
N GLU A 137 5.77 14.64 7.16
CA GLU A 137 6.82 13.94 7.90
C GLU A 137 6.46 12.49 8.17
N LEU A 138 5.20 12.21 8.48
CA LEU A 138 4.69 10.85 8.64
C LEU A 138 4.74 10.07 7.32
N ALA A 139 4.46 10.70 6.18
CA ALA A 139 4.53 10.07 4.86
C ALA A 139 5.95 9.69 4.42
N LYS A 140 7.00 10.36 4.94
CA LYS A 140 8.40 10.01 4.63
C LYS A 140 8.89 8.77 5.37
N GLY A 141 8.28 8.42 6.49
CA GLY A 141 8.73 7.34 7.38
C GLY A 141 8.20 5.95 7.04
N VAL A 142 7.43 5.78 5.97
CA VAL A 142 6.73 4.53 5.67
C VAL A 142 7.47 3.66 4.66
N SER A 143 7.28 2.34 4.76
CA SER A 143 7.92 1.38 3.86
C SER A 143 7.34 1.43 2.45
N LEU A 144 6.05 1.78 2.33
CA LEU A 144 5.36 1.97 1.05
C LEU A 144 4.42 3.17 1.13
N LEU A 145 4.59 4.12 0.21
CA LEU A 145 3.68 5.25 0.02
C LEU A 145 2.89 5.04 -1.28
N ILE A 146 1.57 5.05 -1.19
CA ILE A 146 0.64 4.97 -2.32
C ILE A 146 -0.03 6.33 -2.48
N LEU A 147 0.13 6.91 -3.67
CA LEU A 147 -0.49 8.17 -4.06
C LEU A 147 -1.48 7.89 -5.20
N ASP A 148 -2.76 8.16 -4.95
CA ASP A 148 -3.85 7.87 -5.89
C ASP A 148 -4.41 9.16 -6.53
N ASP A 149 -5.01 8.99 -7.71
CA ASP A 149 -5.62 10.07 -8.51
C ASP A 149 -4.70 11.25 -8.88
N LEU A 150 -3.39 10.97 -9.03
CA LEU A 150 -2.41 11.89 -9.64
C LEU A 150 -2.92 12.44 -10.99
N GLY A 151 -3.15 13.75 -11.06
CA GLY A 151 -3.54 14.47 -12.27
C GLY A 151 -5.06 14.62 -12.51
N VAL A 152 -5.91 14.14 -11.59
CA VAL A 152 -7.35 14.50 -11.54
C VAL A 152 -7.55 15.83 -10.83
N GLU A 153 -6.55 16.27 -10.06
CA GLU A 153 -6.40 17.63 -9.56
C GLU A 153 -6.69 18.60 -10.70
N LYS A 154 -7.78 19.38 -10.59
CA LYS A 154 -7.86 20.61 -11.40
C LYS A 154 -6.55 21.35 -11.18
N THR A 155 -6.01 21.94 -12.23
CA THR A 155 -5.11 23.09 -12.14
C THR A 155 -5.82 24.16 -11.31
N SER A 156 -5.80 24.04 -9.98
CA SER A 156 -6.16 25.10 -9.08
C SER A 156 -4.99 26.08 -9.15
N GLU A 157 -5.05 26.97 -10.14
CA GLU A 157 -4.32 28.25 -10.23
C GLU A 157 -2.82 28.31 -9.88
N TRP A 158 -2.05 27.21 -9.82
CA TRP A 158 -0.66 27.30 -9.30
C TRP A 158 0.34 26.35 -9.97
N VAL A 159 0.32 26.26 -11.30
CA VAL A 159 1.59 26.08 -12.03
C VAL A 159 2.09 27.49 -12.29
N ALA A 160 2.98 27.98 -11.42
CA ALA A 160 3.78 29.14 -11.78
C ALA A 160 4.74 28.71 -12.91
N ASP A 161 4.75 29.49 -13.98
CA ASP A 161 5.84 29.50 -14.97
C ASP A 161 7.22 29.67 -14.30
#